data_AF-A0A5S3SZF3-F1
#
_entry.id   AF-A0A5S3SZF3-F1
#
_cell.length_a   1.000
_cell.length_b   1.000
_cell.length_c   1.000
_cell.angle_alpha   90.00
_cell.angle_beta   90.00
_cell.angle_gamma   90.00
#
_symmetry.space_group_name_H-M   'P 1'
#
loop_
_entity.id
_entity.type
_entity.pdbx_description
1 polymer ?
#
loop_
_entity_poly.entity_id
_entity_poly.type
_entity_poly.pdbx_seq_one_letter_code
_entity_poly.pdbx_strand_id
1 'polypeptide(L)'
;MSGQYHSMRSYSAYLYPGFLSFLLVLMMSGLVKADEAIQDYRNLLSDYRIEIQDDLTYTRIVSLEYQVLTPAGAEALQKYHYSYFSENESLTVLDASITSPDGKVFPVEQENIYEQDLGGRDQERRSRETVVIFSQLTPGSLM
;
A
#
# COMPACT_ATOMS: atom_id res chain seq x y z
N MET A 1 83.34 31.59 -43.41
CA MET A 1 82.18 32.51 -43.31
C MET A 1 81.21 31.94 -42.28
N SER A 2 80.83 32.78 -41.32
CA SER A 2 80.03 32.46 -40.13
C SER A 2 78.52 32.61 -40.35
N GLY A 3 77.72 31.79 -39.66
CA GLY A 3 76.28 31.97 -39.39
C GLY A 3 75.71 30.68 -38.76
N GLN A 4 75.44 30.59 -37.45
CA GLN A 4 74.34 31.11 -36.61
C GLN A 4 72.94 30.47 -36.81
N TYR A 5 72.53 29.74 -35.75
CA TYR A 5 71.20 29.48 -35.16
C TYR A 5 70.01 28.95 -36.01
N HIS A 6 69.38 27.84 -35.57
CA HIS A 6 68.26 27.83 -34.61
C HIS A 6 67.68 26.42 -34.41
N SER A 7 67.30 26.11 -33.17
CA SER A 7 66.56 24.91 -32.77
C SER A 7 65.09 24.96 -33.22
N MET A 8 64.49 23.82 -33.55
CA MET A 8 63.03 23.64 -33.41
C MET A 8 62.68 22.19 -33.06
N ARG A 9 62.00 22.04 -31.90
CA ARG A 9 61.34 20.83 -31.41
C ARG A 9 60.08 20.55 -32.23
N SER A 10 59.84 19.30 -32.59
CA SER A 10 58.56 18.82 -33.11
C SER A 10 57.73 18.25 -31.95
N TYR A 11 56.47 18.69 -31.87
CA TYR A 11 55.50 18.33 -30.84
C TYR A 11 54.92 16.92 -31.06
N SER A 12 54.98 16.05 -30.06
CA SER A 12 54.16 14.85 -29.99
C SER A 12 52.74 15.21 -29.54
N ALA A 13 51.75 14.82 -30.32
CA ALA A 13 50.34 14.90 -29.94
C ALA A 13 50.05 13.93 -28.80
N TYR A 14 49.63 14.45 -27.65
CA TYR A 14 49.11 13.64 -26.54
C TYR A 14 47.60 13.44 -26.74
N LEU A 15 47.20 12.19 -26.98
CA LEU A 15 45.82 11.73 -26.85
C LEU A 15 45.41 11.83 -25.38
N TYR A 16 44.34 12.58 -25.09
CA TYR A 16 43.81 12.80 -23.74
C TYR A 16 43.20 11.51 -23.16
N PRO A 17 43.69 10.99 -22.02
CA PRO A 17 43.13 9.80 -21.35
C PRO A 17 41.89 10.11 -20.50
N GLY A 18 41.38 11.35 -20.53
CA GLY A 18 40.36 11.84 -19.59
C GLY A 18 38.92 11.39 -19.87
N PHE A 19 38.62 10.86 -21.05
CA PHE A 19 37.23 10.54 -21.43
C PHE A 19 36.76 9.17 -20.91
N LEU A 20 37.68 8.22 -20.75
CA LEU A 20 37.34 6.85 -20.33
C LEU A 20 37.00 6.77 -18.84
N SER A 21 37.60 7.63 -18.01
CA SER A 21 37.43 7.65 -16.55
C SER A 21 36.04 8.12 -16.12
N PHE A 22 35.38 8.95 -16.94
CA PHE A 22 34.07 9.51 -16.61
C PHE A 22 32.93 8.49 -16.78
N LEU A 23 33.08 7.55 -17.71
CA LEU A 23 32.08 6.51 -17.97
C LEU A 23 32.06 5.42 -16.87
N LEU A 24 33.21 5.15 -16.24
CA LEU A 24 33.33 4.12 -15.21
C LEU A 24 32.74 4.54 -13.86
N VAL A 25 32.76 5.85 -13.55
CA VAL A 25 32.16 6.41 -12.32
C VAL A 25 30.63 6.39 -12.39
N LEU A 26 30.04 6.59 -13.58
CA LEU A 26 28.59 6.53 -13.79
C LEU A 26 28.00 5.12 -13.71
N MET A 27 28.82 4.07 -13.93
CA MET A 27 28.40 2.67 -13.78
C MET A 27 28.42 2.18 -12.33
N MET A 28 29.15 2.85 -11.43
CA MET A 28 29.28 2.46 -10.02
C MET A 28 28.23 3.12 -9.09
N SER A 29 27.54 4.18 -9.56
CA SER A 29 26.47 4.85 -8.81
C SER A 29 25.08 4.25 -9.03
N GLY A 30 24.98 3.19 -9.86
CA GLY A 30 23.79 2.36 -10.01
C GLY A 30 23.56 1.44 -8.81
N LEU A 31 23.65 1.98 -7.59
CA LEU A 31 22.90 1.43 -6.46
C LEU A 31 21.43 1.64 -6.82
N VAL A 32 20.88 0.69 -7.56
CA VAL A 32 19.45 0.45 -7.64
C VAL A 32 19.04 0.18 -6.19
N LYS A 33 18.67 1.23 -5.47
CA LYS A 33 17.73 1.09 -4.38
C LYS A 33 16.48 0.56 -5.07
N ALA A 34 16.37 -0.76 -5.10
CA ALA A 34 15.06 -1.38 -5.17
C ALA A 34 14.35 -0.83 -3.94
N ASP A 35 13.55 0.20 -4.17
CA ASP A 35 12.52 0.63 -3.25
C ASP A 35 11.50 -0.51 -3.31
N GLU A 36 11.85 -1.65 -2.71
CA GLU A 36 10.89 -2.70 -2.43
C GLU A 36 9.95 -2.06 -1.43
N ALA A 37 8.84 -1.54 -1.93
CA ALA A 37 7.69 -1.22 -1.11
C ALA A 37 7.32 -2.52 -0.40
N ILE A 38 7.87 -2.74 0.80
CA ILE A 38 7.50 -3.85 1.66
C ILE A 38 6.01 -3.66 1.90
N GLN A 39 5.20 -4.53 1.31
CA GLN A 39 3.77 -4.53 1.56
C GLN A 39 3.57 -4.98 3.01
N ASP A 40 3.00 -4.11 3.83
CA ASP A 40 2.77 -4.36 5.25
C ASP A 40 1.68 -5.42 5.49
N TYR A 41 0.80 -5.59 4.51
CA TYR A 41 -0.23 -6.61 4.45
C TYR A 41 -0.53 -6.98 2.99
N ARG A 42 -1.20 -8.12 2.81
CA ARG A 42 -1.63 -8.63 1.50
C ARG A 42 -3.13 -8.87 1.51
N ASN A 43 -3.84 -8.42 0.48
CA ASN A 43 -5.22 -8.86 0.25
C ASN A 43 -5.21 -10.27 -0.38
N LEU A 44 -5.89 -11.21 0.25
CA LEU A 44 -6.05 -12.59 -0.22
C LEU A 44 -7.39 -12.80 -0.91
N LEU A 45 -8.45 -12.18 -0.38
CA LEU A 45 -9.80 -12.19 -0.94
C LEU A 45 -10.36 -10.77 -1.02
N SER A 46 -11.00 -10.48 -2.14
CA SER A 46 -11.86 -9.32 -2.31
C SER A 46 -12.99 -9.71 -3.24
N ASP A 47 -14.08 -10.18 -2.65
CA ASP A 47 -15.26 -10.63 -3.37
C ASP A 47 -16.44 -9.69 -3.13
N TYR A 48 -17.26 -9.54 -4.17
CA TYR A 48 -18.43 -8.68 -4.17
C TYR A 48 -19.58 -9.37 -4.89
N ARG A 49 -20.73 -9.44 -4.22
CA ARG A 49 -21.97 -9.97 -4.79
C ARG A 49 -23.08 -8.95 -4.66
N ILE A 50 -23.80 -8.71 -5.75
CA ILE A 50 -24.96 -7.81 -5.80
C ILE A 50 -26.16 -8.62 -6.28
N GLU A 51 -27.25 -8.55 -5.51
CA GLU A 51 -28.53 -9.12 -5.85
C GLU A 51 -29.56 -7.98 -5.96
N ILE A 52 -30.21 -7.86 -7.12
CA ILE A 52 -31.21 -6.83 -7.40
C ILE A 52 -32.59 -7.48 -7.32
N GLN A 53 -33.48 -6.88 -6.55
CA GLN A 53 -34.85 -7.35 -6.36
C GLN A 53 -35.81 -6.74 -7.39
N ASP A 54 -37.01 -7.30 -7.52
CA ASP A 54 -38.04 -6.83 -8.48
C ASP A 54 -38.50 -5.38 -8.20
N ASP A 55 -38.37 -4.90 -6.96
CA ASP A 55 -38.69 -3.53 -6.54
C ASP A 55 -37.55 -2.54 -6.78
N LEU A 56 -36.49 -2.96 -7.48
CA LEU A 56 -35.27 -2.20 -7.77
C LEU A 56 -34.41 -1.89 -6.54
N THR A 57 -34.71 -2.46 -5.37
CA THR A 57 -33.77 -2.47 -4.25
C THR A 57 -32.64 -3.47 -4.51
N TYR A 58 -31.53 -3.32 -3.80
CA TYR A 58 -30.39 -4.22 -3.95
C TYR A 58 -29.82 -4.63 -2.60
N THR A 59 -29.25 -5.83 -2.56
CA THR A 59 -28.41 -6.31 -1.46
C THR A 59 -26.99 -6.50 -1.97
N ARG A 60 -26.02 -5.88 -1.30
CA ARG A 60 -24.59 -6.03 -1.60
C ARG A 60 -23.92 -6.77 -0.46
N ILE A 61 -23.28 -7.89 -0.78
CA ILE A 61 -22.41 -8.64 0.14
C ILE A 61 -20.97 -8.40 -0.28
N VAL A 62 -20.14 -8.00 0.68
CA VAL A 62 -18.70 -7.78 0.48
C VAL A 62 -17.96 -8.75 1.40
N SER A 63 -16.97 -9.44 0.86
CA SER A 63 -16.12 -10.37 1.62
C SER A 63 -14.66 -10.03 1.36
N LEU A 64 -13.92 -9.79 2.43
CA LEU A 64 -12.52 -9.39 2.39
C LEU A 64 -11.71 -10.33 3.24
N GLU A 65 -10.51 -10.67 2.80
CA GLU A 65 -9.53 -11.38 3.60
C GLU A 65 -8.16 -10.71 3.41
N TYR A 66 -7.49 -10.40 4.51
CA TYR A 66 -6.16 -9.81 4.51
C TYR A 66 -5.19 -10.61 5.36
N GLN A 67 -3.98 -10.81 4.86
CA GLN A 67 -2.86 -11.36 5.61
C GLN A 67 -1.93 -10.25 6.08
N VAL A 68 -1.66 -10.22 7.37
CA VAL A 68 -0.69 -9.30 7.98
C VAL A 68 0.72 -9.82 7.72
N LEU A 69 1.61 -8.99 7.16
CA LEU A 69 2.99 -9.36 6.87
C LEU A 69 3.98 -8.73 7.85
N THR A 70 3.67 -7.53 8.33
CA THR A 70 4.55 -6.75 9.22
C THR A 70 3.79 -6.22 10.44
N PRO A 71 4.49 -5.81 11.52
CA PRO A 71 3.85 -5.12 12.64
C PRO A 71 3.13 -3.83 12.21
N ALA A 72 3.69 -3.07 11.26
CA ALA A 72 3.04 -1.89 10.70
C ALA A 72 1.73 -2.26 9.98
N GLY A 73 1.66 -3.43 9.36
CA GLY A 73 0.43 -3.96 8.76
C GLY A 73 -0.62 -4.32 9.80
N ALA A 74 -0.19 -4.85 10.96
CA ALA A 74 -1.10 -5.12 12.07
C ALA A 74 -1.73 -3.83 12.58
N GLU A 75 -0.94 -2.76 12.71
CA GLU A 75 -1.43 -1.43 13.11
C GLU A 75 -2.38 -0.83 12.05
N ALA A 76 -2.00 -0.94 10.77
CA ALA A 76 -2.80 -0.42 9.66
C ALA A 76 -4.15 -1.13 9.50
N LEU A 77 -4.20 -2.44 9.74
CA LEU A 77 -5.41 -3.25 9.61
C LEU A 77 -6.20 -3.40 10.92
N GLN A 78 -5.70 -2.85 12.04
CA GLN A 78 -6.38 -2.95 13.34
C GLN A 78 -7.82 -2.42 13.30
N LYS A 79 -8.10 -1.45 12.42
CA LYS A 79 -9.44 -0.88 12.23
C LYS A 79 -9.83 -0.96 10.76
N TYR A 80 -10.91 -1.66 10.49
CA TYR A 80 -11.55 -1.61 9.19
C TYR A 80 -12.73 -0.64 9.22
N HIS A 81 -12.80 0.23 8.21
CA HIS A 81 -13.77 1.30 8.10
C HIS A 81 -14.64 1.07 6.86
N TYR A 82 -15.96 1.09 7.02
CA TYR A 82 -16.90 1.01 5.92
C TYR A 82 -17.96 2.11 6.03
N SER A 83 -17.93 3.04 5.08
CA SER A 83 -18.89 4.15 5.00
C SER A 83 -20.08 3.81 4.09
N TYR A 84 -21.27 4.26 4.47
CA TYR A 84 -22.51 4.06 3.71
C TYR A 84 -23.47 5.25 3.88
N PHE A 85 -24.43 5.40 2.96
CA PHE A 85 -25.43 6.47 3.04
C PHE A 85 -26.69 5.97 3.75
N SER A 86 -26.86 6.38 5.01
CA SER A 86 -27.91 5.84 5.89
C SER A 86 -29.36 6.18 5.50
N GLU A 87 -29.55 7.06 4.51
CA GLU A 87 -30.87 7.44 4.01
C GLU A 87 -31.49 6.37 3.11
N ASN A 88 -30.65 5.61 2.40
CA ASN A 88 -31.07 4.61 1.42
C ASN A 88 -30.36 3.26 1.58
N GLU A 89 -29.39 3.17 2.49
CA GLU A 89 -28.61 1.95 2.75
C GLU A 89 -28.63 1.61 4.24
N SER A 90 -28.69 0.32 4.53
CA SER A 90 -28.37 -0.23 5.83
C SER A 90 -27.18 -1.16 5.71
N LEU A 91 -26.25 -1.09 6.66
CA LEU A 91 -25.10 -1.98 6.73
C LEU A 91 -25.29 -3.00 7.86
N THR A 92 -24.88 -4.23 7.63
CA THR A 92 -24.84 -5.27 8.66
C THR A 92 -23.56 -6.06 8.49
N VAL A 93 -22.78 -6.20 9.56
CA VAL A 93 -21.62 -7.08 9.61
C VAL A 93 -22.13 -8.50 9.79
N LEU A 94 -21.89 -9.36 8.79
CA LEU A 94 -22.35 -10.76 8.82
C LEU A 94 -21.39 -11.65 9.60
N ASP A 95 -20.08 -11.45 9.39
CA ASP A 95 -19.01 -12.16 10.08
C ASP A 95 -17.76 -11.26 10.12
N ALA A 96 -16.97 -11.39 11.17
CA ALA A 96 -15.67 -10.74 11.34
C ALA A 96 -14.85 -11.58 12.32
N SER A 97 -13.66 -12.00 11.91
CA SER A 97 -12.80 -12.85 12.74
C SER A 97 -11.33 -12.60 12.47
N ILE A 98 -10.47 -13.10 13.35
CA ILE A 98 -9.02 -13.12 13.20
C ILE A 98 -8.58 -14.59 13.19
N THR A 99 -7.85 -15.00 12.17
CA THR A 99 -7.13 -16.28 12.21
C THR A 99 -5.68 -16.02 12.61
N SER A 100 -5.25 -16.52 13.76
CA SER A 100 -3.86 -16.38 14.21
C SER A 100 -2.90 -17.21 13.35
N PRO A 101 -1.57 -16.96 13.43
CA PRO A 101 -0.58 -17.73 12.68
C PRO A 101 -0.57 -19.24 12.99
N ASP A 102 -1.04 -19.64 14.18
CA ASP A 102 -1.21 -21.04 14.58
C ASP A 102 -2.56 -21.65 14.13
N GLY A 103 -3.36 -20.90 13.37
CA GLY A 103 -4.60 -21.34 12.75
C GLY A 103 -5.84 -21.28 13.64
N LYS A 104 -5.76 -20.68 14.83
CA LYS A 104 -6.94 -20.49 15.69
C LYS A 104 -7.75 -19.31 15.20
N VAL A 105 -9.08 -19.46 15.21
CA VAL A 105 -10.01 -18.42 14.81
C VAL A 105 -10.60 -17.75 16.04
N PHE A 106 -10.50 -16.44 16.09
CA PHE A 106 -11.05 -15.58 17.13
C PHE A 106 -12.12 -14.68 16.51
N PRO A 107 -13.41 -14.88 16.84
CA PRO A 107 -14.44 -13.96 16.37
C PRO A 107 -14.21 -12.56 16.96
N VAL A 108 -14.51 -11.52 16.19
CA VAL A 108 -14.50 -10.15 16.70
C VAL A 108 -15.66 -9.98 17.69
N GLU A 109 -15.35 -9.51 18.89
CA GLU A 109 -16.35 -9.26 19.94
C GLU A 109 -17.29 -8.12 19.54
N GLN A 110 -18.55 -8.17 19.98
CA GLN A 110 -19.57 -7.21 19.55
C GLN A 110 -19.24 -5.76 19.98
N GLU A 111 -18.57 -5.57 21.12
CA GLU A 111 -18.07 -4.26 21.57
C GLU A 111 -17.03 -3.61 20.63
N ASN A 112 -16.40 -4.42 19.77
CA ASN A 112 -15.41 -3.97 18.79
C ASN A 112 -16.03 -3.62 17.43
N ILE A 113 -17.37 -3.71 17.30
CA ILE A 113 -18.12 -3.33 16.11
C ILE A 113 -19.07 -2.20 16.49
N TYR A 114 -18.82 -1.00 15.99
CA TYR A 114 -19.65 0.16 16.28
C TYR A 114 -19.84 1.05 15.07
N GLU A 115 -20.92 1.84 15.12
CA GLU A 115 -21.23 2.81 14.09
C GLU A 115 -20.97 4.22 14.60
N GLN A 116 -20.42 5.06 13.72
CA GLN A 116 -20.24 6.48 13.97
C GLN A 116 -20.90 7.31 12.87
N ASP A 117 -21.42 8.47 13.27
CA ASP A 117 -21.98 9.46 12.35
C ASP A 117 -20.82 10.31 11.81
N LEU A 118 -20.62 10.31 10.49
CA LEU A 118 -19.60 11.14 9.84
C LEU A 118 -20.12 12.55 9.54
N GLY A 119 -21.41 12.78 9.77
CA GLY A 119 -22.12 14.01 9.47
C GLY A 119 -22.40 14.19 7.97
N GLY A 120 -23.14 15.27 7.69
CA GLY A 120 -23.43 15.78 6.37
C GLY A 120 -23.85 17.24 6.53
N ARG A 121 -23.20 18.15 5.81
CA ARG A 121 -23.65 19.55 5.75
C ARG A 121 -24.75 19.62 4.71
N ASP A 122 -25.90 20.12 5.14
CA ASP A 122 -27.13 20.28 4.36
C ASP A 122 -27.89 18.97 4.07
N GLN A 123 -29.20 19.11 3.90
CA GLN A 123 -30.27 18.10 3.97
C GLN A 123 -30.16 16.86 3.06
N GLU A 124 -29.04 16.61 2.39
CA GLU A 124 -29.04 15.72 1.23
C GLU A 124 -28.29 14.40 1.35
N ARG A 125 -27.33 14.19 2.28
CA ARG A 125 -26.71 12.86 2.50
C ARG A 125 -26.13 12.69 3.90
N ARG A 126 -26.84 11.98 4.78
CA ARG A 126 -26.28 11.48 6.06
C ARG A 126 -25.37 10.27 5.83
N SER A 127 -24.06 10.49 5.90
CA SER A 127 -23.06 9.43 5.85
C SER A 127 -22.84 8.83 7.24
N ARG A 128 -22.87 7.51 7.32
CA ARG A 128 -22.50 6.74 8.52
C ARG A 128 -21.32 5.84 8.19
N GLU A 129 -20.56 5.49 9.21
CA GLU A 129 -19.45 4.56 9.09
C GLU A 129 -19.56 3.48 10.14
N THR A 130 -19.39 2.23 9.73
CA THR A 130 -19.18 1.10 10.64
C THR A 130 -17.69 0.83 10.75
N VAL A 131 -17.22 0.75 11.99
CA VAL A 131 -15.83 0.44 12.33
C VAL A 131 -15.79 -0.94 12.98
N VAL A 132 -14.88 -1.79 12.50
CA VAL A 132 -14.59 -3.12 13.06
C VAL A 132 -13.15 -3.11 13.57
N ILE A 133 -12.96 -3.42 14.87
CA ILE A 133 -11.64 -3.47 15.51
C ILE A 133 -11.15 -4.91 15.62
N PHE A 134 -9.97 -5.17 15.03
CA PHE A 134 -9.25 -6.44 15.12
C PHE A 134 -8.11 -6.32 16.13
N SER A 135 -8.42 -6.54 17.42
CA SER A 135 -7.53 -6.22 18.55
C SER A 135 -6.30 -7.12 18.70
N GLN A 136 -6.28 -8.29 18.05
CA GLN A 136 -5.25 -9.33 18.23
C GLN A 136 -4.44 -9.62 16.95
N LEU A 137 -4.36 -8.65 16.02
CA LEU A 137 -3.56 -8.82 14.82
C LEU A 137 -2.06 -8.90 15.13
N THR A 138 -1.43 -9.92 14.60
CA THR A 138 0.02 -10.11 14.62
C THR A 138 0.53 -10.52 13.25
N PRO A 139 1.81 -10.31 12.91
CA PRO A 139 2.38 -10.80 11.67
C PRO A 139 2.09 -12.28 11.43
N GLY A 140 1.54 -12.60 10.26
CA GLY A 140 1.06 -13.93 9.88
C GLY A 140 -0.42 -14.19 10.15
N SER A 141 -1.13 -13.29 10.85
CA SER A 141 -2.58 -13.40 11.06
C SER A 141 -3.35 -13.10 9.79
N LEU A 142 -4.57 -13.65 9.70
CA LEU A 142 -5.59 -13.29 8.72
C LEU A 142 -6.74 -12.55 9.41
N MET A 143 -7.37 -11.63 8.70
CA MET A 143 -8.67 -11.01 9.07
C MET A 143 -9.63 -11.03 7.90
#